data_AF-A0A519IGN3-F1
#
_entry.id   AF-A0A519IGN3-F1
#
_cell.length_a   1.000
_cell.length_b   1.000
_cell.length_c   1.000
_cell.angle_alpha   90.00
_cell.angle_beta   90.00
_cell.angle_gamma   90.00
#
_symmetry.space_group_name_H-M   'P 1'
#
loop_
_entity.id
_entity.type
_entity.pdbx_description
1 polymer ?
#
loop_
_entity_poly.entity_id
_entity_poly.type
_entity_poly.pdbx_seq_one_letter_code
_entity_poly.pdbx_strand_id
1 'polypeptide(L)'
;MFPSRLSKQVAAKAFLATILLSALAGLAGAQIAPQVPLQMVLLYSAAGAVLAFTVLVIATVAVLTLMQFILRKGGTDPQWFWFSAEPPGLVQLRQQASRGTVSKAPEH
;
A
#
# COMPACT_ATOMS: atom_id res chain seq x y z
N MET A 1 0.64 12.36 -8.54
CA MET A 1 1.62 11.44 -9.16
C MET A 1 1.21 10.04 -8.75
N PHE A 2 0.50 9.31 -9.61
CA PHE A 2 0.07 7.94 -9.31
C PHE A 2 1.31 7.06 -9.12
N PRO A 3 1.41 6.25 -8.04
CA PRO A 3 2.54 5.35 -7.87
C PRO A 3 2.53 4.31 -9.01
N SER A 4 3.41 4.49 -9.99
CA SER A 4 3.42 3.78 -11.27
C SER A 4 4.05 2.39 -11.22
N ARG A 5 4.04 1.71 -10.06
CA ARG A 5 4.49 0.32 -9.94
C ARG A 5 3.57 -0.48 -9.03
N LEU A 6 2.29 -0.50 -9.34
CA LEU A 6 1.43 -1.56 -8.85
C LEU A 6 1.95 -2.86 -9.47
N SER A 7 2.67 -3.66 -8.69
CA SER A 7 3.19 -4.92 -9.21
C SER A 7 2.00 -5.81 -9.55
N LYS A 8 2.05 -6.48 -10.70
CA LYS A 8 0.97 -7.39 -11.15
C LYS A 8 0.62 -8.42 -10.06
N GLN A 9 1.63 -8.82 -9.27
CA GLN A 9 1.50 -9.71 -8.13
C GLN A 9 0.69 -9.10 -6.98
N VAL A 10 0.92 -7.84 -6.61
CA VAL A 10 0.15 -7.17 -5.55
C VAL A 10 -1.30 -6.97 -5.99
N ALA A 11 -1.52 -6.58 -7.25
CA ALA A 11 -2.87 -6.48 -7.82
C ALA A 11 -3.62 -7.81 -7.73
N ALA A 12 -2.98 -8.89 -8.19
CA ALA A 12 -3.55 -10.22 -8.18
C ALA A 12 -3.85 -10.71 -6.75
N LYS A 13 -2.93 -10.48 -5.80
CA LYS A 13 -3.14 -10.81 -4.39
C LYS A 13 -4.30 -10.03 -3.77
N ALA A 14 -4.38 -8.72 -4.04
CA ALA A 14 -5.47 -7.89 -3.52
C ALA A 14 -6.83 -8.30 -4.09
N PHE A 15 -6.88 -8.62 -5.38
CA PHE A 15 -8.09 -9.14 -6.03
C PHE A 15 -8.51 -10.49 -5.45
N LEU A 16 -7.57 -11.44 -5.34
CA LEU A 16 -7.81 -12.75 -4.73
C LEU A 16 -8.31 -12.61 -3.29
N ALA A 17 -7.67 -11.76 -2.49
CA ALA A 17 -8.08 -11.50 -1.11
C ALA A 17 -9.51 -10.96 -1.04
N THR A 18 -9.87 -10.03 -1.93
CA THR A 18 -11.23 -9.46 -1.98
C THR A 18 -12.27 -10.53 -2.30
N ILE A 19 -11.98 -11.42 -3.26
CA ILE A 19 -12.87 -12.55 -3.60
C ILE A 19 -13.03 -13.49 -2.39
N LEU A 20 -11.94 -13.88 -1.76
CA LEU A 20 -11.96 -14.80 -0.62
C LEU A 20 -12.74 -14.22 0.56
N LEU A 21 -12.54 -12.93 0.87
CA LEU A 21 -13.28 -12.24 1.92
C LEU A 21 -14.77 -12.14 1.59
N SER A 22 -15.12 -11.85 0.32
CA SER A 22 -16.52 -11.81 -0.12
C SER A 22 -17.18 -13.18 0.00
N ALA A 23 -16.49 -14.26 -0.39
CA ALA A 23 -17.00 -15.61 -0.28
C ALA A 23 -17.21 -16.02 1.18
N LEU A 24 -16.25 -15.70 2.05
CA LEU A 24 -16.34 -15.95 3.49
C LEU A 24 -17.51 -15.19 4.12
N ALA A 25 -17.67 -13.91 3.80
CA ALA A 25 -18.79 -13.10 4.28
C ALA A 25 -20.13 -13.63 3.77
N GLY A 26 -20.19 -14.08 2.52
CA GLY A 26 -21.39 -14.73 1.95
C GLY A 26 -21.77 -16.01 2.70
N LEU A 27 -20.81 -16.88 2.97
CA LEU A 27 -21.04 -18.12 3.72
C LEU A 27 -21.48 -17.84 5.16
N ALA A 28 -20.80 -16.90 5.85
CA ALA A 28 -21.17 -16.49 7.20
C ALA A 28 -22.57 -15.86 7.24
N GLY A 29 -22.89 -14.99 6.28
CA GLY A 29 -24.21 -14.37 6.16
C GLY A 29 -25.33 -15.39 5.94
N ALA A 30 -25.08 -16.42 5.14
CA ALA A 30 -26.05 -17.49 4.88
C ALA A 30 -26.32 -18.34 6.14
N GLN A 31 -25.33 -18.48 7.02
CA GLN A 31 -25.51 -19.17 8.30
C GLN A 31 -26.23 -18.30 9.34
N ILE A 32 -26.03 -16.98 9.32
CA ILE A 32 -26.66 -16.04 10.26
C ILE A 32 -28.14 -15.81 9.93
N ALA A 33 -28.49 -15.76 8.64
CA ALA A 33 -29.85 -15.49 8.17
C ALA A 33 -30.32 -16.55 7.17
N PRO A 34 -30.62 -17.78 7.63
CA PRO A 34 -31.03 -18.88 6.76
C PRO A 34 -32.37 -18.64 6.04
N GLN A 35 -33.19 -17.70 6.54
CA GLN A 35 -34.44 -17.27 5.91
C GLN A 35 -34.23 -16.40 4.65
N VAL A 36 -33.03 -15.85 4.44
CA VAL A 36 -32.72 -14.99 3.29
C VAL A 36 -32.17 -15.87 2.16
N PRO A 37 -32.66 -15.73 0.92
CA PRO A 37 -32.13 -16.50 -0.20
C PRO A 37 -30.63 -16.26 -0.39
N LEU A 38 -29.87 -17.34 -0.56
CA LEU A 38 -28.41 -17.33 -0.70
C LEU A 38 -27.92 -16.34 -1.76
N GLN A 39 -28.66 -16.21 -2.86
CA GLN A 39 -28.35 -15.30 -3.96
C GLN A 39 -28.30 -13.84 -3.50
N MET A 40 -29.25 -13.39 -2.67
CA MET A 40 -29.24 -12.04 -2.11
C MET A 40 -28.05 -11.84 -1.17
N VAL A 41 -27.76 -12.82 -0.31
CA VAL A 41 -26.62 -12.75 0.62
C VAL A 41 -25.30 -12.63 -0.15
N LEU A 42 -25.13 -13.40 -1.22
CA LEU A 42 -23.95 -13.32 -2.09
C LEU A 42 -23.87 -11.97 -2.81
N LEU A 43 -25.00 -11.43 -3.29
CA LEU A 43 -25.05 -10.13 -3.95
C LEU A 43 -24.64 -9.00 -2.99
N TYR A 44 -25.16 -9.01 -1.77
CA TYR A 44 -24.81 -8.03 -0.73
C TYR A 44 -23.37 -8.17 -0.26
N SER A 45 -22.85 -9.40 -0.12
CA SER A 45 -21.42 -9.60 0.19
C SER A 45 -20.52 -9.10 -0.92
N ALA A 46 -20.86 -9.33 -2.19
CA ALA A 46 -20.10 -8.81 -3.31
C ALA A 46 -20.13 -7.27 -3.35
N ALA A 47 -21.31 -6.67 -3.15
CA ALA A 47 -21.44 -5.21 -3.07
C ALA A 47 -20.64 -4.62 -1.89
N GLY A 48 -20.72 -5.27 -0.72
CA GLY A 48 -19.93 -4.90 0.46
C GLY A 48 -18.42 -5.00 0.21
N ALA A 49 -17.97 -6.06 -0.48
CA ALA A 49 -16.57 -6.24 -0.83
C ALA A 49 -16.06 -5.15 -1.78
N VAL A 50 -16.85 -4.77 -2.80
CA VAL A 50 -16.52 -3.66 -3.70
C VAL A 50 -16.43 -2.33 -2.95
N LEU A 51 -17.40 -2.07 -2.06
CA LEU A 51 -17.41 -0.85 -1.26
C LEU A 51 -16.20 -0.79 -0.32
N ALA A 52 -15.92 -1.87 0.41
CA ALA A 52 -14.78 -1.97 1.32
C ALA A 52 -13.44 -1.79 0.57
N PHE A 53 -13.29 -2.46 -0.58
CA PHE A 53 -12.11 -2.29 -1.42
C PHE A 53 -11.94 -0.85 -1.90
N THR A 54 -13.03 -0.21 -2.33
CA THR A 54 -13.03 1.18 -2.79
C THR A 54 -12.62 2.14 -1.67
N VAL A 55 -13.21 1.99 -0.48
CA VAL A 55 -12.84 2.79 0.70
C VAL A 55 -11.36 2.62 1.03
N LEU A 56 -10.85 1.39 0.99
CA LEU A 56 -9.45 1.08 1.28
C LEU A 56 -8.51 1.73 0.25
N VAL A 57 -8.85 1.70 -1.04
CA VAL A 57 -8.09 2.40 -2.09
C VAL A 57 -8.09 3.91 -1.86
N ILE A 58 -9.25 4.51 -1.58
CA ILE A 58 -9.36 5.96 -1.31
C ILE A 58 -8.51 6.34 -0.10
N ALA A 59 -8.64 5.60 1.00
CA ALA A 59 -7.87 5.82 2.22
C ALA A 59 -6.36 5.71 1.96
N THR A 60 -5.93 4.70 1.19
CA THR A 60 -4.52 4.52 0.81
C THR A 60 -4.00 5.71 0.02
N VAL A 61 -4.74 6.16 -0.99
CA VAL A 61 -4.35 7.32 -1.81
C VAL A 61 -4.32 8.59 -0.97
N ALA A 62 -5.30 8.81 -0.09
CA ALA A 62 -5.35 9.97 0.78
C ALA A 62 -4.15 10.01 1.73
N VAL A 63 -3.82 8.90 2.38
CA VAL A 63 -2.66 8.79 3.27
C VAL A 63 -1.37 9.04 2.50
N LEU A 64 -1.16 8.39 1.35
CA LEU A 64 0.03 8.60 0.54
C LEU A 64 0.16 10.05 0.07
N THR A 65 -0.95 10.69 -0.30
CA THR A 65 -0.98 12.10 -0.72
C THR A 65 -0.61 13.02 0.44
N LEU A 66 -1.14 12.75 1.64
CA LEU A 66 -0.81 13.49 2.85
C LEU A 66 0.68 13.33 3.21
N MET A 67 1.23 12.11 3.15
CA MET A 67 2.65 11.88 3.41
C MET A 67 3.53 12.62 2.39
N GLN A 68 3.17 12.58 1.10
CA GLN A 68 3.87 13.37 0.08
C GLN A 68 3.78 14.87 0.33
N PHE A 69 2.64 15.36 0.83
CA PHE A 69 2.48 16.77 1.19
C PHE A 69 3.41 17.16 2.35
N ILE A 70 3.46 16.34 3.40
CA ILE A 70 4.34 16.55 4.57
C ILE A 70 5.80 16.58 4.14
N LEU A 71 6.25 15.61 3.33
CA LEU A 71 7.61 15.55 2.81
C LEU A 71 7.97 16.80 1.99
N ARG A 72 7.05 17.31 1.16
CA ARG A 72 7.26 18.55 0.38
C ARG A 72 7.40 19.80 1.23
N LYS A 73 6.89 19.79 2.45
CA LYS A 73 7.01 20.90 3.42
C LYS A 73 8.21 20.75 4.35
N GLY A 74 9.09 19.79 4.10
CA GLY A 74 10.27 19.53 4.93
C GLY A 74 9.98 18.67 6.16
N GLY A 75 8.82 18.03 6.24
CA GLY A 75 8.52 17.06 7.28
C GLY A 75 9.23 15.72 7.03
N THR A 76 9.50 15.00 8.12
CA THR A 76 10.17 13.70 8.14
C THR A 76 9.16 12.57 7.91
N ASP A 77 9.53 11.54 7.14
CA ASP A 77 8.68 10.35 6.95
C ASP A 77 8.40 9.67 8.31
N PRO A 78 7.13 9.43 8.69
CA PRO A 78 6.79 8.70 9.90
C PRO A 78 7.47 7.34 10.05
N GLN A 79 7.78 6.67 8.93
CA GLN A 79 8.52 5.41 8.93
C GLN A 79 9.90 5.54 9.56
N TRP A 80 10.55 6.71 9.47
CA TRP A 80 11.86 6.95 10.08
C TRP A 80 11.80 7.02 11.61
N PHE A 81 10.62 7.24 12.21
CA PHE A 81 10.48 7.17 13.67
C PHE A 81 10.38 5.73 14.19
N TRP A 82 9.94 4.77 13.36
CA TRP A 82 9.77 3.36 13.77
C TRP A 82 10.86 2.43 13.25
N PHE A 83 11.51 2.79 12.15
CA PHE A 83 12.60 2.01 11.59
C PHE A 83 13.77 2.96 11.31
N SER A 84 14.83 2.88 12.12
CA SER A 84 16.10 3.62 11.93
C SER A 84 16.86 3.22 10.66
N ALA A 85 16.20 2.55 9.72
CA ALA A 85 16.78 2.15 8.45
C ALA A 85 16.96 3.38 7.57
N GLU A 86 18.22 3.66 7.26
CA GLU A 86 18.60 4.75 6.39
C GLU A 86 17.97 4.55 5.00
N PRO A 87 17.29 5.56 4.42
CA PRO A 87 16.62 5.38 3.13
C PRO A 87 17.65 4.99 2.06
N PRO A 88 17.32 4.04 1.17
CA PRO A 88 18.26 3.51 0.18
C PRO A 88 18.85 4.61 -0.73
N GLY A 89 18.14 5.72 -0.93
CA GLY A 89 18.64 6.89 -1.65
C GLY A 89 19.79 7.61 -0.93
N LEU A 90 19.78 7.70 0.41
CA LEU A 90 20.89 8.29 1.19
C LEU A 90 22.12 7.38 1.19
N VAL A 91 21.93 6.06 1.19
CA VAL A 91 23.03 5.10 1.04
C VAL A 91 23.71 5.27 -0.33
N GLN A 92 22.92 5.42 -1.40
CA GLN A 92 23.46 5.67 -2.75
C GLN A 92 24.19 7.02 -2.85
N LEU A 93 23.63 8.09 -2.27
CA LEU A 93 24.27 9.41 -2.24
C LEU A 93 25.57 9.41 -1.43
N ARG A 94 25.62 8.69 -0.31
CA ARG A 94 26.85 8.50 0.47
C ARG A 94 27.91 7.76 -0.33
N GLN A 95 27.54 6.68 -1.00
CA GLN A 95 28.48 5.92 -1.85
C GLN A 95 29.00 6.76 -3.02
N GLN A 96 28.17 7.63 -3.61
CA GLN A 96 28.60 8.57 -4.65
C GLN A 96 29.55 9.63 -4.09
N ALA A 97 29.25 10.21 -2.93
CA ALA A 97 30.13 11.18 -2.26
C ALA A 97 31.49 10.57 -1.92
N SER A 98 31.52 9.32 -1.40
CA SER A 98 32.76 8.59 -1.10
C SER A 98 33.58 8.24 -2.34
N ARG A 99 32.95 8.01 -3.50
CA ARG A 99 33.68 7.79 -4.77
C ARG A 99 34.21 9.09 -5.37
N GLY A 100 33.48 10.20 -5.22
CA GLY A 100 33.90 11.52 -5.70
C GLY A 100 35.09 12.11 -4.94
N THR A 101 35.25 11.80 -3.66
CA THR A 101 36.41 12.23 -2.85
C THR A 101 37.68 11.46 -3.15
N VAL A 102 37.60 10.16 -3.49
CA VAL A 102 38.76 9.34 -3.87
C VAL A 102 39.38 9.78 -5.20
N SER A 103 38.57 10.31 -6.13
CA SER A 103 39.08 10.82 -7.42
C SER A 103 39.82 12.16 -7.35
N LYS A 104 39.78 12.85 -6.21
CA LYS A 104 40.36 14.20 -6.02
C LYS A 104 41.60 14.23 -5.10
N ALA A 105 42.08 13.08 -4.63
CA ALA A 105 43.35 13.04 -3.92
C ALA A 105 44.50 13.29 -4.91
N PRO A 106 45.32 14.35 -4.74
CA PRO A 106 46.54 14.49 -5.53
C PRO A 106 47.51 13.40 -5.10
N GLU A 107 48.03 12.64 -6.07
CA GLU A 107 49.27 11.89 -5.88
C GLU A 107 50.37 12.91 -5.56
N HIS A 108 50.87 12.87 -4.33
CA HIS A 108 52.11 13.50 -3.92
C HIS A 108 53.17 12.42 -3.78
#